data_AF-A0ABD0R314-F1
#
_entry.id   AF-A0ABD0R314-F1
#
_cell.length_a   1.000
_cell.length_b   1.000
_cell.length_c   1.000
_cell.angle_alpha   90.00
_cell.angle_beta   90.00
_cell.angle_gamma   90.00
#
_symmetry.space_group_name_H-M   'P 1'
#
loop_
_entity.id
_entity.type
_entity.pdbx_description
1 polymer ?
#
loop_
_entity_poly.entity_id
_entity_poly.type
_entity_poly.pdbx_seq_one_letter_code
_entity_poly.pdbx_strand_id
1 'polypeptide(L)'
;PLNPPPGQCNFETGDCGYIQKKKAKKGHWLRIRGQTPTSYTGPKGDHTLGVGYYMYIEASHMLPKQSAQLMSTELRGSAGPQCLIFFYHMYGSGTGTLNVLLHKGDRERLLWTRQGEQTASWMKATVDYESYTKHW
;
A
#
# COMPACT_ATOMS: atom_id res chain seq x y z
N PRO A 1 -14.73 -9.73 -15.20
CA PRO A 1 -14.33 -10.23 -13.86
C PRO A 1 -15.08 -9.46 -12.77
N LEU A 2 -15.66 -10.16 -11.79
CA LEU A 2 -16.31 -9.53 -10.64
C LEU A 2 -15.25 -8.80 -9.81
N ASN A 3 -15.53 -7.56 -9.38
CA ASN A 3 -14.65 -6.85 -8.46
C ASN A 3 -14.59 -7.60 -7.13
N PRO A 4 -13.42 -7.69 -6.48
CA PRO A 4 -13.33 -8.30 -5.16
C PRO A 4 -14.12 -7.48 -4.13
N PRO A 5 -14.48 -8.07 -2.98
CA PRO A 5 -15.07 -7.32 -1.88
C PRO A 5 -14.24 -6.09 -1.51
N PRO A 6 -14.87 -4.95 -1.15
CA PRO A 6 -14.15 -3.77 -0.69
C PRO A 6 -13.14 -4.09 0.42
N GLY A 7 -11.92 -3.58 0.29
CA GLY A 7 -10.83 -3.84 1.22
C GLY A 7 -10.02 -5.12 0.93
N GLN A 8 -10.37 -5.90 -0.10
CA GLN A 8 -9.58 -7.04 -0.55
C GLN A 8 -8.96 -6.76 -1.92
N CYS A 9 -7.64 -6.87 -2.02
CA CYS A 9 -6.95 -6.75 -3.30
C CYS A 9 -5.62 -7.50 -3.30
N ASN A 10 -5.45 -8.41 -4.27
CA ASN A 10 -4.18 -9.05 -4.58
C ASN A 10 -3.51 -8.48 -5.85
N PHE A 11 -4.14 -7.48 -6.47
CA PHE A 11 -3.69 -6.81 -7.68
C PHE A 11 -3.59 -7.68 -8.94
N GLU A 12 -4.09 -8.91 -8.99
CA GLU A 12 -3.91 -9.77 -10.19
C GLU A 12 -4.72 -9.32 -11.40
N THR A 13 -5.92 -8.76 -11.18
CA THR A 13 -6.82 -8.32 -12.26
C THR A 13 -6.98 -6.80 -12.34
N GLY A 14 -6.09 -6.05 -11.69
CA GLY A 14 -6.13 -4.59 -11.60
C GLY A 14 -6.11 -4.09 -10.15
N ASP A 15 -6.40 -2.82 -9.95
CA ASP A 15 -6.19 -2.15 -8.65
C ASP A 15 -7.38 -2.30 -7.68
N CYS A 16 -8.35 -3.18 -7.99
CA CYS A 16 -9.53 -3.46 -7.16
C CYS A 16 -10.38 -2.22 -6.79
N GLY A 17 -10.29 -1.16 -7.58
CA GLY A 17 -10.97 0.11 -7.32
C GLY A 17 -10.22 1.07 -6.38
N TYR A 18 -8.98 0.75 -5.98
CA TYR A 18 -8.15 1.70 -5.25
C TYR A 18 -7.89 2.96 -6.10
N ILE A 19 -7.86 4.11 -5.43
CA ILE A 19 -7.72 5.42 -6.05
C ILE A 19 -6.38 6.01 -5.66
N GLN A 20 -5.62 6.49 -6.65
CA GLN A 20 -4.37 7.18 -6.39
C GLN A 20 -4.58 8.68 -6.27
N LYS A 21 -4.31 9.26 -5.08
CA LYS A 21 -4.21 10.71 -4.92
C LYS A 21 -2.78 11.15 -5.17
N LYS A 22 -2.56 11.80 -6.32
CA LYS A 22 -1.26 12.34 -6.73
C LYS A 22 -1.03 13.70 -6.06
N LYS A 23 -0.12 13.77 -5.08
CA LYS A 23 0.32 15.04 -4.48
C LYS A 23 1.50 15.67 -5.24
N ALA A 24 2.20 14.90 -6.08
CA ALA A 24 3.32 15.35 -6.89
C ALA A 24 3.21 14.87 -8.35
N LYS A 25 3.93 15.55 -9.27
CA LYS A 25 4.01 15.16 -10.69
C LYS A 25 4.74 13.82 -10.91
N LYS A 26 5.62 13.44 -9.97
CA LYS A 26 6.39 12.19 -9.96
C LYS A 26 6.10 11.43 -8.67
N GLY A 27 6.35 10.12 -8.68
CA GLY A 27 6.12 9.28 -7.51
C GLY A 27 4.65 8.93 -7.30
N HIS A 28 4.14 8.06 -8.16
CA HIS A 28 2.82 7.46 -8.00
C HIS A 28 3.00 5.95 -7.84
N TRP A 29 1.95 5.28 -7.33
CA TRP A 29 1.96 3.84 -7.23
C TRP A 29 1.84 3.23 -8.62
N LEU A 30 2.70 2.26 -8.90
CA LEU A 30 2.78 1.52 -10.14
C LEU A 30 2.40 0.08 -9.86
N ARG A 31 1.49 -0.48 -10.66
CA ARG A 31 1.21 -1.90 -10.64
C ARG A 31 2.23 -2.60 -11.53
N ILE A 32 3.18 -3.31 -10.93
CA ILE A 32 4.27 -3.98 -11.64
C ILE A 32 4.26 -5.49 -11.37
N ARG A 33 5.06 -6.21 -12.17
CA ARG A 33 5.26 -7.65 -12.11
C ARG A 33 6.74 -7.95 -12.18
N GLY A 34 7.21 -8.92 -11.41
CA GLY A 34 8.61 -9.33 -11.38
C GLY A 34 9.48 -8.43 -10.50
N GLN A 35 10.73 -8.24 -10.90
CA GLN A 35 11.72 -7.45 -10.15
C GLN A 35 11.51 -5.95 -10.30
N THR A 36 11.89 -5.21 -9.26
CA THR A 36 12.00 -3.75 -9.33
C THR A 36 13.14 -3.33 -10.28
N PRO A 37 13.03 -2.16 -10.96
CA PRO A 37 14.06 -1.73 -11.92
C PRO A 37 15.40 -1.36 -11.26
N THR A 38 15.35 -0.85 -10.03
CA THR A 38 16.53 -0.37 -9.32
C THR A 38 17.33 -1.55 -8.72
N SER A 39 18.64 -1.60 -8.99
CA SER A 39 19.53 -2.64 -8.45
C SER A 39 19.60 -2.61 -6.92
N TYR A 40 19.88 -3.77 -6.31
CA TYR A 40 19.94 -3.95 -4.84
C TYR A 40 18.63 -3.55 -4.11
N THR A 41 17.51 -3.64 -4.81
CA THR A 41 16.17 -3.53 -4.22
C THR A 41 15.40 -4.82 -4.50
N GLY A 42 14.11 -4.84 -4.19
CA GLY A 42 13.23 -5.94 -4.54
C GLY A 42 11.78 -5.52 -4.49
N PRO A 43 10.85 -6.48 -4.50
CA PRO A 43 11.04 -7.95 -4.45
C PRO A 43 11.42 -8.56 -5.81
N LYS A 44 11.61 -9.89 -5.85
CA LYS A 44 11.75 -10.65 -7.13
C LYS A 44 10.42 -10.90 -7.85
N GLY A 45 9.32 -10.76 -7.12
CA GLY A 45 7.95 -10.94 -7.59
C GLY A 45 6.96 -10.67 -6.46
N ASP A 46 5.67 -10.76 -6.77
CA ASP A 46 4.61 -10.46 -5.81
C ASP A 46 4.57 -11.47 -4.64
N HIS A 47 3.88 -11.11 -3.57
CA HIS A 47 3.73 -11.97 -2.40
C HIS A 47 2.79 -13.17 -2.66
N THR A 48 1.73 -12.98 -3.45
CA THR A 48 0.60 -13.91 -3.60
C THR A 48 0.99 -15.12 -4.46
N LEU A 49 1.61 -14.89 -5.61
CA LEU A 49 1.94 -15.93 -6.59
C LEU A 49 3.44 -16.07 -6.86
N GLY A 50 4.26 -15.11 -6.43
CA GLY A 50 5.69 -15.00 -6.76
C GLY A 50 5.96 -14.53 -8.18
N VAL A 51 4.96 -14.54 -9.05
CA VAL A 51 5.03 -14.17 -10.48
C VAL A 51 3.84 -13.32 -10.91
N GLY A 52 3.04 -12.83 -9.98
CA GLY A 52 1.87 -11.96 -10.16
C GLY A 52 2.22 -10.49 -10.04
N TYR A 53 1.25 -9.69 -9.61
CA TYR A 53 1.32 -8.23 -9.58
C TYR A 53 1.29 -7.67 -8.16
N TYR A 54 1.95 -6.52 -7.98
CA TYR A 54 1.91 -5.76 -6.73
C TYR A 54 2.03 -4.26 -7.01
N MET A 55 1.65 -3.46 -6.00
CA MET A 55 1.81 -2.01 -6.05
C MET A 55 3.19 -1.59 -5.57
N TYR A 56 3.82 -0.69 -6.31
CA TYR A 56 5.22 -0.31 -6.16
C TYR A 56 5.39 1.21 -6.26
N ILE A 57 6.35 1.77 -5.52
CA ILE A 57 6.84 3.14 -5.73
C ILE A 57 8.33 3.08 -6.05
N GLU A 58 8.73 3.71 -7.16
CA GLU A 58 10.14 3.94 -7.48
C GLU A 58 10.67 5.11 -6.65
N ALA A 59 11.28 4.78 -5.51
CA ALA A 59 11.80 5.73 -4.54
C ALA A 59 12.96 6.57 -5.10
N SER A 60 13.74 6.05 -6.05
CA SER A 60 14.87 6.78 -6.64
C SER A 60 14.46 8.07 -7.37
N HIS A 61 13.19 8.17 -7.79
CA HIS A 61 12.63 9.34 -8.46
C HIS A 61 11.92 10.33 -7.51
N MET A 62 11.90 10.03 -6.22
CA MET A 62 11.21 10.83 -5.20
C MET A 62 12.16 11.85 -4.55
N LEU A 63 11.71 13.09 -4.43
CA LEU A 63 12.40 14.11 -3.65
C LEU A 63 12.00 14.01 -2.17
N PRO A 64 12.84 14.51 -1.24
CA PRO A 64 12.47 14.62 0.17
C PRO A 64 11.11 15.30 0.36
N LYS A 65 10.29 14.75 1.26
CA LYS A 65 8.91 15.21 1.57
C LYS A 65 7.86 14.95 0.48
N GLN A 66 8.21 14.38 -0.68
CA GLN A 66 7.20 13.90 -1.62
C GLN A 66 6.51 12.64 -1.08
N SER A 67 5.23 12.49 -1.40
CA SER A 67 4.43 11.32 -1.02
C SER A 67 3.40 10.98 -2.08
N ALA A 68 3.02 9.71 -2.10
CA ALA A 68 1.95 9.17 -2.94
C ALA A 68 0.94 8.45 -2.04
N GLN A 69 -0.35 8.63 -2.30
CA GLN A 69 -1.40 7.94 -1.53
C GLN A 69 -2.15 6.97 -2.45
N LEU A 70 -2.26 5.73 -2.00
CA LEU A 70 -3.11 4.70 -2.57
C LEU A 70 -4.28 4.49 -1.61
N MET A 71 -5.45 5.01 -1.97
CA MET A 71 -6.65 4.99 -1.12
C MET A 71 -7.53 3.81 -1.49
N SER A 72 -8.07 3.14 -0.48
CA SER A 72 -9.06 2.08 -0.66
C SER A 72 -10.36 2.62 -1.27
N THR A 73 -11.23 1.73 -1.74
CA THR A 73 -12.65 2.05 -1.92
C THR A 73 -13.31 2.29 -0.57
N GLU A 74 -14.38 3.09 -0.51
CA GLU A 74 -15.11 3.34 0.73
C GLU A 74 -15.50 2.03 1.46
N LEU A 75 -15.04 1.89 2.69
CA LEU A 75 -15.33 0.78 3.58
C LEU A 75 -16.53 1.13 4.46
N ARG A 76 -17.38 0.14 4.74
CA ARG A 76 -18.52 0.31 5.65
C ARG A 76 -18.02 0.39 7.10
N GLY A 77 -18.75 1.12 7.94
CA GLY A 77 -18.52 1.10 9.38
C GLY A 77 -18.90 -0.25 10.00
N SER A 78 -18.27 -0.58 11.12
CA SER A 78 -18.57 -1.75 11.95
C SER A 78 -18.71 -1.34 13.41
N ALA A 79 -19.58 -2.04 14.15
CA ALA A 79 -19.74 -1.86 15.59
C ALA A 79 -18.59 -2.48 16.41
N GLY A 80 -17.77 -3.32 15.78
CA GLY A 80 -16.64 -4.00 16.41
C GLY A 80 -15.28 -3.61 15.81
N PRO A 81 -14.18 -4.11 16.42
CA PRO A 81 -12.84 -3.92 15.90
C PRO A 81 -12.71 -4.53 14.50
N GLN A 82 -11.94 -3.85 13.67
CA GLN A 82 -11.59 -4.24 12.31
C GLN A 82 -10.09 -4.48 12.25
N CYS A 83 -9.67 -5.31 11.30
CA CYS A 83 -8.29 -5.72 11.16
C CYS A 83 -7.87 -5.58 9.70
N LEU A 84 -6.95 -4.66 9.42
CA LEU A 84 -6.30 -4.56 8.12
C LEU A 84 -5.08 -5.48 8.11
N ILE A 85 -5.04 -6.38 7.13
CA ILE A 85 -3.91 -7.27 6.88
C ILE A 85 -3.36 -6.96 5.50
N PHE A 86 -2.05 -6.70 5.42
CA PHE A 86 -1.37 -6.46 4.16
C PHE A 86 0.06 -6.97 4.20
N PHE A 87 0.63 -7.15 3.01
CA PHE A 87 2.03 -7.52 2.86
C PHE A 87 2.80 -6.34 2.26
N TYR A 88 3.97 -6.06 2.80
CA TYR A 88 4.82 -4.96 2.35
C TYR A 88 6.26 -5.44 2.16
N HIS A 89 6.97 -4.77 1.25
CA HIS A 89 8.37 -5.02 0.96
C HIS A 89 9.11 -3.68 0.98
N MET A 90 10.13 -3.59 1.81
CA MET A 90 10.89 -2.36 2.07
C MET A 90 12.37 -2.76 2.20
N TYR A 91 13.08 -2.79 1.08
CA TYR A 91 14.48 -3.19 0.99
C TYR A 91 15.24 -2.34 -0.02
N GLY A 92 16.44 -1.90 0.37
CA GLY A 92 17.28 -1.00 -0.41
C GLY A 92 17.53 0.32 0.31
N SER A 93 18.70 0.91 0.05
CA SER A 93 19.07 2.22 0.56
C SER A 93 18.12 3.30 0.04
N GLY A 94 17.74 4.24 0.92
CA GLY A 94 16.78 5.29 0.56
C GLY A 94 15.32 4.84 0.57
N THR A 95 15.00 3.63 1.07
CA THR A 95 13.62 3.25 1.36
C THR A 95 13.00 4.27 2.33
N GLY A 96 11.92 4.91 1.91
CA GLY A 96 11.26 5.98 2.67
C GLY A 96 10.41 5.47 3.83
N THR A 97 9.27 6.13 4.04
CA THR A 97 8.30 5.78 5.09
C THR A 97 7.01 5.28 4.44
N LEU A 98 6.50 4.13 4.91
CA LEU A 98 5.18 3.62 4.58
C LEU A 98 4.24 3.84 5.76
N ASN A 99 3.14 4.55 5.52
CA ASN A 99 2.11 4.83 6.51
C ASN A 99 0.78 4.20 6.10
N VAL A 100 0.04 3.68 7.08
CA VAL A 100 -1.38 3.36 6.97
C VAL A 100 -2.16 4.43 7.70
N LEU A 101 -3.02 5.13 6.97
CA LEU A 101 -3.87 6.19 7.48
C LEU A 101 -5.33 5.75 7.38
N LEU A 102 -6.11 6.01 8.42
CA LEU A 102 -7.57 5.92 8.40
C LEU A 102 -8.13 7.28 8.01
N HIS A 103 -8.88 7.36 6.91
CA HIS A 103 -9.55 8.57 6.50
C HIS A 103 -11.05 8.50 6.84
N LYS A 104 -11.57 9.50 7.53
CA LYS A 104 -13.00 9.61 7.87
C LYS A 104 -13.45 11.07 7.73
N GLY A 105 -14.23 11.35 6.68
CA GLY A 105 -14.51 12.74 6.28
C GLY A 105 -13.20 13.46 5.98
N ASP A 106 -13.00 14.64 6.59
CA ASP A 106 -11.78 15.43 6.43
C ASP A 106 -10.68 15.09 7.45
N ARG A 107 -10.88 14.06 8.28
CA ARG A 107 -9.90 13.65 9.30
C ARG A 107 -9.06 12.48 8.82
N GLU A 108 -7.75 12.58 9.04
CA GLU A 108 -6.79 11.50 8.85
C GLU A 108 -6.22 11.07 10.21
N ARG A 109 -6.14 9.77 10.47
CA ARG A 109 -5.48 9.21 11.67
C ARG A 109 -4.43 8.19 11.25
N LEU A 110 -3.19 8.36 11.72
CA LEU A 110 -2.14 7.37 11.53
C LEU A 110 -2.46 6.11 12.35
N LEU A 111 -2.55 4.97 11.69
CA LEU A 111 -2.76 3.66 12.33
C LEU A 111 -1.45 2.88 12.45
N TRP A 112 -0.58 2.96 11.44
CA TRP A 112 0.64 2.17 11.39
C TRP A 112 1.71 2.85 10.54
N THR A 113 2.98 2.66 10.89
CA THR A 113 4.12 3.20 10.15
C THR A 113 5.34 2.26 10.18
N ARG A 114 6.11 2.26 9.09
CA ARG A 114 7.49 1.73 9.02
C ARG A 114 8.35 2.69 8.21
N GLN A 115 9.61 2.79 8.60
CA GLN A 115 10.58 3.70 8.00
C GLN A 115 11.89 2.97 7.72
N GLY A 116 12.48 3.26 6.57
CA GLY A 116 13.78 2.74 6.20
C GLY A 116 13.72 1.31 5.69
N GLU A 117 14.90 0.76 5.42
CA GLU A 117 15.07 -0.64 5.06
C GLU A 117 14.59 -1.56 6.18
N GLN A 118 13.92 -2.64 5.81
CA GLN A 118 13.40 -3.67 6.71
C GLN A 118 14.11 -4.99 6.41
N THR A 119 13.60 -5.75 5.43
CA THR A 119 14.12 -7.06 5.04
C THR A 119 13.90 -7.27 3.55
N ALA A 120 14.75 -8.10 2.92
CA ALA A 120 14.61 -8.50 1.52
C ALA A 120 13.41 -9.44 1.24
N SER A 121 12.75 -9.94 2.29
CA SER A 121 11.53 -10.75 2.22
C SER A 121 10.27 -9.90 2.42
N TRP A 122 9.17 -10.32 1.80
CA TRP A 122 7.84 -9.77 2.09
C TRP A 122 7.49 -9.92 3.57
N MET A 123 7.02 -8.85 4.18
CA MET A 123 6.58 -8.82 5.58
C MET A 123 5.07 -8.71 5.67
N LYS A 124 4.46 -9.43 6.61
CA LYS A 124 3.05 -9.29 6.95
C LYS A 124 2.88 -8.20 8.01
N ALA A 125 1.93 -7.29 7.79
CA ALA A 125 1.43 -6.36 8.78
C ALA A 125 -0.03 -6.68 9.11
N THR A 126 -0.36 -6.52 10.38
CA THR A 126 -1.72 -6.62 10.94
C THR A 126 -1.97 -5.33 11.73
N VAL A 127 -3.04 -4.62 11.42
CA VAL A 127 -3.37 -3.32 12.00
C VAL A 127 -4.81 -3.33 12.45
N ASP A 128 -4.99 -3.34 13.77
CA ASP A 128 -6.33 -3.25 14.36
C ASP A 128 -6.78 -1.80 14.44
N TYR A 129 -8.04 -1.56 14.09
CA TYR A 129 -8.64 -0.24 14.13
C TYR A 129 -10.15 -0.31 14.32
N GLU A 130 -10.75 0.81 14.68
CA GLU A 130 -12.19 0.95 14.83
C GLU A 130 -12.71 2.09 13.97
N SER A 131 -13.85 1.85 13.32
CA SER A 131 -14.63 2.88 12.65
C SER A 131 -16.10 2.46 12.56
N TYR A 132 -16.95 3.19 13.27
CA TYR A 132 -18.41 3.00 13.30
C TYR A 132 -19.12 3.54 12.05
N THR A 133 -18.41 4.29 11.21
CA THR A 133 -18.98 4.92 10.01
C THR A 133 -18.15 4.57 8.78
N LYS A 134 -18.64 5.00 7.62
CA LYS A 134 -17.87 4.95 6.37
C LYS A 134 -16.50 5.62 6.53
N HIS A 135 -15.48 5.01 5.92
CA HIS A 135 -14.08 5.42 5.99
C HIS A 135 -13.32 4.87 4.78
N TRP A 136 -12.05 5.29 4.61
CA TRP A 136 -11.13 4.83 3.56
C TRP A 136 -9.77 4.47 4.16
#